data_AF-A0A1F5CNI0-F1
#
_entry.id   AF-A0A1F5CNI0-F1
#
_cell.length_a   1.000
_cell.length_b   1.000
_cell.length_c   1.000
_cell.angle_alpha   90.00
_cell.angle_beta   90.00
_cell.angle_gamma   90.00
#
_symmetry.space_group_name_H-M   'P 1'
#
loop_
_entity.id
_entity.type
_entity.pdbx_description
1 polymer ?
#
loop_
_entity_poly.entity_id
_entity_poly.type
_entity_poly.pdbx_seq_one_letter_code
_entity_poly.pdbx_strand_id
1 'polypeptide(L)'
;MVLGSEKGLVVVAEGQRVTLRVYRRILAPVQRTLDGESYIVYSDTGLEKEINYRNAEYYGLDDPFKRARLLRLARAMNCLRCVDRGAREKECTVTICLTREIGGSDADDSWTPFDPEKLGALEERLREARRKAEWSRRVRG
;
A
#
# COMPACT_ATOMS: atom_id res chain seq x y z
N MET A 1 -25.59 -26.21 -0.19
CA MET A 1 -25.18 -24.79 -0.20
C MET A 1 -24.27 -24.56 0.98
N VAL A 2 -23.00 -24.21 0.76
CA VAL A 2 -22.07 -23.82 1.83
C VAL A 2 -21.76 -22.34 1.65
N LEU A 3 -22.39 -21.52 2.48
CA LEU A 3 -21.99 -20.13 2.71
C LEU A 3 -20.69 -20.18 3.51
N GLY A 4 -19.57 -19.88 2.86
CA GLY A 4 -18.24 -19.79 3.49
C GLY A 4 -17.65 -18.41 3.20
N SER A 5 -17.79 -17.54 4.20
CA SER A 5 -17.15 -16.23 4.35
C SER A 5 -15.61 -16.31 4.21
N GLU A 6 -14.95 -15.17 3.93
CA GLU A 6 -13.49 -14.93 4.13
C GLU A 6 -12.47 -15.53 3.13
N LYS A 7 -12.80 -15.67 1.85
CA LYS A 7 -11.78 -16.09 0.86
C LYS A 7 -10.87 -14.92 0.46
N GLY A 8 -9.60 -14.99 0.86
CA GLY A 8 -8.54 -14.12 0.34
C GLY A 8 -8.42 -14.20 -1.18
N LEU A 9 -7.74 -13.23 -1.78
CA LEU A 9 -7.58 -13.12 -3.22
C LEU A 9 -6.67 -14.24 -3.74
N VAL A 10 -7.19 -15.11 -4.62
CA VAL A 10 -6.42 -16.25 -5.11
C VAL A 10 -5.38 -15.79 -6.13
N VAL A 11 -4.15 -16.29 -6.01
CA VAL A 11 -3.04 -16.09 -6.95
C VAL A 11 -2.42 -17.45 -7.26
N VAL A 12 -2.09 -17.71 -8.52
CA VAL A 12 -1.26 -18.85 -8.89
C VAL A 12 0.15 -18.33 -9.15
N ALA A 13 1.10 -18.82 -8.36
CA ALA A 13 2.51 -18.44 -8.47
C ALA A 13 3.38 -19.67 -8.27
N GLU A 14 4.41 -19.85 -9.11
CA GLU A 14 5.39 -20.94 -8.98
C GLU A 14 4.73 -22.34 -8.96
N GLY A 15 3.62 -22.52 -9.70
CA GLY A 15 2.86 -23.78 -9.73
C GLY A 15 2.05 -24.08 -8.45
N GLN A 16 2.01 -23.14 -7.50
CA GLN A 16 1.26 -23.26 -6.25
C GLN A 16 0.06 -22.30 -6.23
N ARG A 17 -1.00 -22.73 -5.56
CA ARG A 17 -2.17 -21.88 -5.27
C ARG A 17 -1.90 -21.14 -3.96
N VAL A 18 -1.87 -19.82 -4.05
CA VAL A 18 -1.67 -18.92 -2.91
C VAL A 18 -2.98 -18.18 -2.65
N THR A 19 -3.45 -18.22 -1.41
CA THR A 19 -4.52 -17.34 -0.91
C THR A 19 -3.87 -16.07 -0.39
N LEU A 20 -4.07 -14.94 -1.07
CA LEU A 20 -3.50 -13.66 -0.69
C LEU A 20 -4.50 -12.84 0.15
N ARG A 21 -4.22 -12.69 1.44
CA ARG A 21 -4.90 -11.77 2.35
C ARG A 21 -4.30 -10.39 2.16
N VAL A 22 -5.06 -9.46 1.58
CA VAL A 22 -4.59 -8.10 1.32
C VAL A 22 -5.28 -7.13 2.27
N TYR A 23 -4.51 -6.30 2.95
CA TYR A 23 -5.01 -5.23 3.82
C TYR A 23 -4.57 -3.87 3.29
N ARG A 24 -5.41 -2.85 3.37
CA ARG A 24 -5.03 -1.45 3.15
C ARG A 24 -4.71 -0.80 4.49
N ARG A 25 -3.49 -0.31 4.68
CA ARG A 25 -3.09 0.54 5.80
C ARG A 25 -3.75 1.91 5.66
N ILE A 26 -4.49 2.34 6.67
CA ILE A 26 -5.14 3.65 6.66
C ILE A 26 -4.13 4.72 7.06
N LEU A 27 -3.75 5.57 6.10
CA LEU A 27 -2.96 6.76 6.38
C LEU A 27 -3.86 8.00 6.36
N ALA A 28 -3.74 8.87 7.36
CA ALA A 28 -4.55 10.07 7.52
C ALA A 28 -3.76 11.33 7.14
N PRO A 29 -4.33 12.23 6.33
CA PRO A 29 -3.67 13.49 5.98
C PRO A 29 -3.55 14.37 7.23
N VAL A 30 -2.36 14.91 7.45
CA VAL A 30 -2.04 15.89 8.49
C VAL A 30 -1.58 17.15 7.78
N GLN A 31 -2.35 18.22 7.95
CA GLN A 31 -1.98 19.54 7.46
C GLN A 31 -1.10 20.25 8.48
N ARG A 32 0.01 20.82 8.03
CA ARG A 32 0.89 21.67 8.84
C ARG A 32 1.24 22.92 8.08
N THR A 33 1.27 24.04 8.79
CA THR A 33 1.71 25.33 8.25
C THR A 33 3.14 25.59 8.71
N LEU A 34 4.03 25.86 7.76
CA LEU A 34 5.43 26.20 7.97
C LEU A 34 5.75 27.41 7.09
N ASP A 35 6.33 28.47 7.67
CA ASP A 35 6.68 29.72 6.96
C ASP A 35 5.52 30.33 6.13
N GLY A 36 4.28 30.20 6.62
CA GLY A 36 3.08 30.71 5.96
C GLY A 36 2.51 29.80 4.85
N GLU A 37 3.18 28.69 4.52
CA GLU A 37 2.72 27.71 3.52
C GLU A 37 2.15 26.46 4.19
N SER A 38 1.06 25.92 3.64
CA SER A 38 0.42 24.70 4.14
C SER A 38 0.89 23.48 3.37
N TYR A 39 1.35 22.46 4.11
CA TYR A 39 1.80 21.18 3.59
C TYR A 39 0.92 20.05 4.13
N ILE A 40 0.61 19.06 3.29
CA ILE A 40 -0.13 17.86 3.68
C ILE A 40 0.83 16.67 3.65
N VAL A 41 0.96 15.99 4.78
CA VAL A 41 1.72 14.75 4.93
C VAL A 41 0.82 13.67 5.53
N TYR A 42 1.01 12.42 5.16
CA TYR A 42 0.15 11.33 5.62
C TYR A 42 0.75 10.62 6.84
N SER A 43 0.01 10.56 7.94
CA SER A 43 0.40 9.87 9.17
C SER A 43 -0.20 8.47 9.24
N ASP A 44 0.51 7.54 9.86
CA ASP A 44 0.01 6.20 10.11
C ASP A 44 -1.00 6.19 11.26
N THR A 45 -2.19 5.65 11.00
CA THR A 45 -3.26 5.55 12.01
C THR A 45 -3.24 4.25 12.79
N GLY A 46 -2.46 3.25 12.36
CA GLY A 46 -2.54 1.91 12.95
C GLY A 46 -3.66 1.04 12.37
N LEU A 47 -4.63 1.64 11.68
CA LEU A 47 -5.82 0.95 11.20
C LEU A 47 -5.55 0.23 9.88
N GLU A 48 -6.19 -0.92 9.72
CA GLU A 48 -6.13 -1.73 8.49
C GLU A 48 -7.53 -2.13 8.06
N LYS A 49 -7.75 -2.15 6.75
CA LYS A 49 -9.00 -2.62 6.14
C LYS A 49 -8.72 -3.73 5.16
N GLU A 50 -9.37 -4.87 5.32
CA GLU A 50 -9.22 -5.99 4.39
C GLU A 50 -9.79 -5.63 3.00
N ILE A 51 -9.04 -6.03 1.98
CA ILE A 51 -9.47 -6.01 0.58
C ILE A 51 -9.87 -7.44 0.20
N ASN A 52 -11.12 -7.58 -0.23
CA ASN A 52 -11.71 -8.82 -0.70
C ASN A 52 -12.29 -8.60 -2.11
N TYR A 53 -12.88 -9.64 -2.70
CA TYR A 53 -13.41 -9.55 -4.06
C TYR A 53 -14.48 -8.45 -4.27
N ARG A 54 -15.17 -7.99 -3.22
CA ARG A 54 -16.19 -6.94 -3.34
C ARG A 54 -15.60 -5.54 -3.56
N ASN A 55 -14.37 -5.30 -3.11
CA ASN A 55 -13.70 -4.01 -3.24
C ASN A 55 -12.36 -4.10 -3.99
N ALA A 56 -12.00 -5.28 -4.50
CA ALA A 56 -10.75 -5.52 -5.19
C ALA A 56 -10.62 -4.67 -6.47
N GLU A 57 -11.70 -4.45 -7.22
CA GLU A 57 -11.73 -3.64 -8.44
C GLU A 57 -11.23 -2.20 -8.20
N TYR A 58 -11.58 -1.60 -7.07
CA TYR A 58 -11.11 -0.26 -6.69
C TYR A 58 -9.58 -0.18 -6.62
N TYR A 59 -8.92 -1.30 -6.28
CA TYR A 59 -7.47 -1.42 -6.23
C TYR A 59 -6.90 -2.12 -7.47
N GLY A 60 -7.72 -2.46 -8.46
CA GLY A 60 -7.35 -3.30 -9.60
C GLY A 60 -6.88 -4.70 -9.20
N LEU A 61 -7.25 -5.20 -8.02
CA LEU A 61 -6.87 -6.53 -7.54
C LEU A 61 -7.90 -7.60 -7.94
N ASP A 62 -8.94 -7.23 -8.66
CA ASP A 62 -9.78 -8.13 -9.46
C ASP A 62 -8.96 -8.76 -10.60
N ASP A 63 -7.99 -8.03 -11.16
CA ASP A 63 -7.05 -8.53 -12.17
C ASP A 63 -6.04 -9.54 -11.58
N PRO A 64 -5.99 -10.81 -12.06
CA PRO A 64 -5.00 -11.80 -11.65
C PRO A 64 -3.55 -11.35 -11.80
N PHE A 65 -3.21 -10.58 -12.84
CA PHE A 65 -1.85 -10.14 -13.11
C PHE A 65 -1.39 -9.11 -12.06
N LYS A 66 -2.28 -8.19 -11.68
CA LYS A 66 -2.01 -7.23 -10.59
C LYS A 66 -1.85 -7.92 -9.24
N ARG A 67 -2.63 -8.97 -8.96
CA ARG A 67 -2.45 -9.80 -7.75
C ARG A 67 -1.10 -10.53 -7.74
N ALA A 68 -0.69 -11.11 -8.88
CA ALA A 68 0.63 -11.74 -9.02
C ALA A 68 1.78 -10.74 -8.88
N ARG A 69 1.62 -9.54 -9.44
CA ARG A 69 2.55 -8.42 -9.26
C ARG A 69 2.66 -8.00 -7.80
N LEU A 70 1.54 -7.87 -7.09
CA LEU A 70 1.52 -7.56 -5.65
C LEU A 70 2.32 -8.59 -4.85
N LEU A 71 2.05 -9.89 -5.07
CA LEU A 71 2.77 -10.97 -4.41
C LEU A 71 4.29 -10.88 -4.62
N ARG A 72 4.72 -10.66 -5.88
CA ARG A 72 6.14 -10.54 -6.24
C ARG A 72 6.80 -9.31 -5.60
N LEU A 73 6.15 -8.15 -5.66
CA LEU A 73 6.66 -6.92 -5.07
C LEU A 73 6.77 -7.04 -3.55
N ALA A 74 5.74 -7.56 -2.90
CA ALA A 74 5.74 -7.74 -1.45
C ALA A 74 6.82 -8.73 -0.98
N ARG A 75 7.07 -9.79 -1.76
CA ARG A 75 8.19 -10.71 -1.51
C ARG A 75 9.54 -10.01 -1.66
N ALA A 76 9.73 -9.23 -2.73
CA ALA A 76 10.99 -8.49 -2.96
C ALA A 76 11.26 -7.42 -1.90
N MET A 77 10.20 -6.85 -1.31
CA MET A 77 10.27 -5.88 -0.23
C MET A 77 10.29 -6.51 1.17
N ASN A 78 10.30 -7.84 1.29
CA ASN A 78 10.24 -8.56 2.57
C ASN A 78 9.04 -8.21 3.46
N CYS A 79 7.92 -7.74 2.87
CA CYS A 79 6.69 -7.41 3.60
C CYS A 79 5.56 -8.45 3.42
N LEU A 80 5.87 -9.56 2.77
CA LEU A 80 4.96 -10.69 2.60
C LEU A 80 5.13 -11.69 3.77
N ARG A 81 4.05 -12.01 4.48
CA ARG A 81 4.04 -13.04 5.53
C ARG A 81 3.26 -14.25 5.05
N CYS A 82 3.91 -15.38 4.88
CA CYS A 82 3.22 -16.60 4.42
C CYS A 82 3.21 -17.69 5.48
N VAL A 83 2.10 -18.40 5.55
CA VAL A 83 1.89 -19.60 6.36
C VAL A 83 1.40 -20.74 5.47
N ASP A 84 1.87 -21.94 5.73
CA ASP A 84 1.40 -23.12 5.00
C ASP A 84 0.05 -23.56 5.55
N ARG A 85 -0.94 -23.76 4.67
CA ARG A 85 -2.31 -24.20 5.00
C ARG A 85 -2.58 -25.65 4.59
N GLY A 86 -1.66 -26.27 3.86
CA GLY A 86 -1.71 -27.66 3.43
C GLY A 86 -0.59 -27.99 2.43
N ALA A 87 -0.54 -29.24 1.94
CA ALA A 87 0.55 -29.73 1.09
C ALA A 87 0.76 -28.94 -0.23
N ARG A 88 -0.25 -28.19 -0.69
CA ARG A 88 -0.19 -27.35 -1.90
C ARG A 88 -0.87 -25.99 -1.74
N GLU A 89 -1.18 -25.61 -0.51
CA GLU A 89 -1.91 -24.37 -0.21
C GLU A 89 -1.10 -23.50 0.72
N LYS A 90 -0.86 -22.27 0.26
CA LYS A 90 -0.14 -21.26 1.02
C LYS A 90 -1.05 -20.07 1.22
N GLU A 91 -1.11 -19.55 2.44
CA GLU A 91 -1.77 -18.28 2.71
C GLU A 91 -0.70 -17.24 2.95
N CYS A 92 -0.75 -16.16 2.17
CA CYS A 92 0.17 -15.04 2.33
C CYS A 92 -0.61 -13.78 2.68
N THR A 93 -0.07 -12.98 3.57
CA THR A 93 -0.61 -11.70 4.00
C THR A 93 0.29 -10.58 3.53
N VAL A 94 -0.31 -9.53 2.99
CA VAL A 94 0.35 -8.30 2.58
C VAL A 94 -0.50 -7.10 2.96
N THR A 95 0.16 -6.05 3.46
CA THR A 95 -0.48 -4.75 3.67
C THR A 95 -0.02 -3.80 2.56
N ILE A 96 -0.94 -3.02 2.01
CA ILE A 96 -0.71 -2.02 0.97
C ILE A 96 -1.14 -0.63 1.46
N CYS A 97 -0.64 0.40 0.82
CA CYS A 97 -1.07 1.79 0.97
C CYS A 97 -1.16 2.44 -0.42
N LEU A 98 -1.70 3.65 -0.51
CA LEU A 98 -1.70 4.39 -1.77
C LEU A 98 -0.35 5.08 -1.97
N THR A 99 0.15 5.08 -3.19
CA THR A 99 1.47 5.63 -3.52
C THR A 99 1.55 7.12 -3.17
N ARG A 100 0.48 7.90 -3.36
CA ARG A 100 0.38 9.30 -2.91
C ARG A 100 0.65 9.51 -1.41
N GLU A 101 0.38 8.50 -0.58
CA GLU A 101 0.50 8.62 0.88
C GLU A 101 1.97 8.53 1.33
N ILE A 102 2.82 7.88 0.52
CA ILE A 102 4.25 7.74 0.77
C ILE A 102 5.08 8.67 -0.14
N GLY A 103 4.66 8.89 -1.39
CA GLY A 103 5.40 9.65 -2.41
C GLY A 103 5.16 11.16 -2.45
N GLY A 104 4.10 11.65 -1.80
CA GLY A 104 3.64 13.04 -1.88
C GLY A 104 2.46 13.24 -2.83
N SER A 105 1.93 14.46 -2.90
CA SER A 105 0.68 14.82 -3.62
C SER A 105 0.67 14.48 -5.11
N ASP A 106 1.84 14.41 -5.73
CA ASP A 106 1.98 14.30 -7.19
C ASP A 106 2.05 12.84 -7.67
N ALA A 107 1.99 11.87 -6.76
CA ALA A 107 2.02 10.45 -7.12
C ALA A 107 0.61 9.90 -7.39
N ASP A 108 0.51 9.00 -8.36
CA ASP A 108 -0.75 8.37 -8.76
C ASP A 108 -1.47 7.65 -7.61
N ASP A 109 -2.79 7.52 -7.74
CA ASP A 109 -3.68 6.74 -6.86
C ASP A 109 -3.48 5.21 -6.95
N SER A 110 -2.33 4.78 -7.49
CA SER A 110 -1.88 3.40 -7.45
C SER A 110 -1.60 2.95 -6.02
N TRP A 111 -1.61 1.64 -5.79
CA TRP A 111 -1.17 1.06 -4.53
C TRP A 111 0.30 0.63 -4.58
N THR A 112 0.93 0.57 -3.41
CA THR A 112 2.25 -0.02 -3.18
C THR A 112 2.23 -0.86 -1.90
N PRO A 113 3.05 -1.93 -1.78
CA PRO A 113 3.21 -2.62 -0.51
C PRO A 113 3.63 -1.65 0.59
N PHE A 114 2.94 -1.73 1.72
CA PHE A 114 3.20 -0.89 2.87
C PHE A 114 4.49 -1.33 3.56
N ASP A 115 5.35 -0.36 3.81
CA ASP A 115 6.61 -0.52 4.51
C ASP A 115 6.72 0.62 5.54
N PRO A 116 6.60 0.32 6.85
CA PRO A 116 6.60 1.35 7.88
C PRO A 116 7.93 2.11 7.94
N GLU A 117 9.05 1.50 7.50
CA GLU A 117 10.36 2.17 7.49
C GLU A 117 10.39 3.32 6.46
N LYS A 118 9.58 3.22 5.40
CA LYS A 118 9.47 4.27 4.36
C LYS A 118 8.63 5.46 4.76
N LEU A 119 7.82 5.36 5.82
CA LEU A 119 7.00 6.48 6.29
C LEU A 119 7.82 7.59 6.92
N GLY A 120 9.11 7.39 7.20
CA GLY A 120 10.04 8.39 7.75
C GLY A 120 9.56 9.07 9.04
N ALA A 121 10.37 9.94 9.61
CA ALA A 121 9.89 10.85 10.65
C ALA A 121 8.98 11.93 10.02
N LEU A 122 7.94 12.36 10.75
CA LEU A 122 7.02 13.40 10.29
C LEU A 122 7.77 14.69 9.90
N GLU A 123 8.73 15.09 10.73
CA GLU A 123 9.55 16.29 10.48
C GLU A 123 10.37 16.18 9.19
N GLU A 124 11.00 15.02 8.94
CA GLU A 124 11.77 14.80 7.73
C GLU A 124 10.88 14.90 6.48
N ARG A 125 9.70 14.30 6.52
CA ARG A 125 8.76 14.39 5.38
C ARG A 125 8.24 15.80 5.13
N LEU A 126 8.06 16.59 6.18
CA LEU A 126 7.73 18.01 6.03
C LEU A 126 8.89 18.78 5.39
N ARG A 127 10.14 18.52 5.79
CA ARG A 127 11.34 19.12 5.17
C ARG A 127 11.45 18.74 3.69
N GLU A 128 11.17 17.48 3.34
CA GLU A 128 11.20 17.03 1.94
C GLU A 128 10.09 17.66 1.09
N ALA A 129 8.87 17.74 1.63
CA ALA A 129 7.75 18.40 0.96
C ALA A 129 8.07 19.87 0.66
N ARG A 130 8.63 20.58 1.64
CA ARG A 130 9.13 21.95 1.48
C ARG A 130 10.19 22.05 0.39
N ARG A 131 11.24 21.22 0.45
CA ARG A 131 12.34 21.22 -0.53
C ARG A 131 11.83 21.00 -1.95
N LYS A 132 10.86 20.10 -2.14
CA LYS A 132 10.20 19.85 -3.44
C LYS A 132 9.41 21.07 -3.92
N ALA A 133 8.69 21.76 -3.02
CA ALA A 133 7.93 22.96 -3.35
C ALA A 133 8.85 24.15 -3.71
N GLU A 134 9.92 24.36 -2.96
CA GLU A 134 10.96 25.37 -3.26
C GLU A 134 11.63 25.12 -4.62
N TRP A 135 12.02 23.86 -4.89
CA TRP A 135 12.59 23.49 -6.18
C TRP A 135 11.61 23.73 -7.34
N SER A 136 10.36 23.31 -7.18
CA SER A 136 9.31 23.51 -8.19
C SER A 136 9.08 24.99 -8.51
N ARG A 137 9.16 25.87 -7.51
CA ARG A 137 9.11 27.33 -7.73
C ARG A 137 10.31 27.83 -8.52
N ARG A 138 11.52 27.39 -8.17
CA ARG A 138 12.76 27.82 -8.82
C ARG A 138 12.85 27.41 -10.29
N VAL A 139 12.25 26.29 -10.67
CA VAL A 139 12.27 25.79 -12.06
C VAL A 139 11.15 26.40 -12.91
N ARG A 140 10.05 26.87 -12.30
CA ARG A 140 8.90 27.48 -13.00
C ARG A 140 8.94 29.01 -13.05
N GLY A 141 9.79 29.66 -12.26
CA GLY A 141 10.08 31.10 -12.31
C GLY A 141 11.33 31.37 -13.12
#